data_AF-A0AAN8UG83-F1
#
_entry.id   AF-A0AAN8UG83-F1
#
_cell.length_a   1.000
_cell.length_b   1.000
_cell.length_c   1.000
_cell.angle_alpha   90.00
_cell.angle_beta   90.00
_cell.angle_gamma   90.00
#
_symmetry.space_group_name_H-M   'P 1'
#
loop_
_entity.id
_entity.type
_entity.pdbx_description
1 polymer ?
#
loop_
_entity_poly.entity_id
_entity_poly.type
_entity_poly.pdbx_seq_one_letter_code
_entity_poly.pdbx_strand_id
1 'polypeptide(L)'
;MYAAKLDGEGVAMYDVVVGLLEAMIELGIATDRGKDSLSIATQTSREVVKALGSLVISTYVTCPYITKTVTPNLKLGDDGVLLHIDLAKGKQ
;
A
#
# COMPACT_ATOMS: atom_id res chain seq x y z
N MET A 1 -7.75 -6.47 3.44
CA MET A 1 -7.96 -7.91 3.69
C MET A 1 -7.66 -8.16 5.16
N TYR A 2 -8.68 -8.56 5.91
CA TYR A 2 -8.61 -8.72 7.36
C TYR A 2 -9.44 -9.93 7.80
N ALA A 3 -9.20 -10.44 8.99
CA ALA A 3 -10.12 -11.35 9.67
C ALA A 3 -11.03 -10.56 10.60
N ALA A 4 -11.82 -9.62 10.06
CA ALA A 4 -12.40 -8.49 10.79
C ALA A 4 -13.35 -8.85 11.95
N LYS A 5 -13.85 -10.10 11.99
CA LYS A 5 -14.69 -10.61 13.08
C LYS A 5 -13.90 -11.18 14.26
N LEU A 6 -12.59 -11.34 14.10
CA LEU A 6 -11.71 -11.83 15.14
C LEU A 6 -11.16 -10.67 15.96
N ASP A 7 -10.75 -11.00 17.18
CA ASP A 7 -10.35 -10.01 18.18
C ASP A 7 -9.25 -9.06 17.67
N GLY A 8 -9.46 -7.76 17.88
CA GLY A 8 -8.59 -6.66 17.44
C GLY A 8 -8.58 -6.32 15.95
N GLU A 9 -8.89 -7.26 15.05
CA GLU A 9 -8.72 -7.09 13.59
C GLU A 9 -9.65 -6.01 13.01
N GLY A 10 -10.87 -5.89 13.52
CA GLY A 10 -11.83 -4.88 13.08
C GLY A 10 -11.38 -3.44 13.41
N VAL A 11 -10.80 -3.24 14.60
CA VAL A 11 -10.26 -1.93 15.02
C VAL A 11 -9.02 -1.59 14.21
N ALA A 12 -8.10 -2.55 14.05
CA ALA A 12 -6.92 -2.35 13.21
C ALA A 12 -7.27 -2.02 11.75
N MET A 13 -8.32 -2.64 11.20
CA MET A 13 -8.81 -2.31 9.87
C MET A 13 -9.35 -0.88 9.80
N TYR A 14 -10.11 -0.44 10.81
CA TYR A 14 -10.63 0.92 10.88
C TYR A 14 -9.50 1.96 10.90
N ASP A 15 -8.51 1.77 11.76
CA ASP A 15 -7.37 2.69 11.88
C ASP A 15 -6.59 2.81 10.56
N VAL A 16 -6.41 1.69 9.85
CA VAL A 16 -5.77 1.69 8.53
C VAL A 16 -6.59 2.46 7.50
N VAL A 17 -7.92 2.33 7.49
CA VAL A 17 -8.79 3.07 6.57
C VAL A 17 -8.79 4.57 6.90
N VAL A 18 -8.76 4.96 8.17
CA VAL A 18 -8.64 6.36 8.59
C VAL A 18 -7.30 6.94 8.15
N GLY A 19 -6.18 6.26 8.41
CA GLY A 19 -4.87 6.71 7.97
C GLY A 19 -4.75 6.80 6.44
N LEU A 20 -5.36 5.86 5.72
CA LEU A 20 -5.44 5.92 4.26
C LEU A 20 -6.24 7.16 3.79
N LEU A 21 -7.40 7.43 4.40
CA LEU A 21 -8.23 8.57 4.07
C LEU A 21 -7.47 9.89 4.23
N GLU A 22 -6.80 10.07 5.37
CA GLU A 22 -6.01 11.27 5.66
C GLU A 22 -4.90 11.46 4.62
N ALA A 23 -4.12 10.41 4.35
CA ALA A 23 -3.05 10.46 3.36
C ALA A 23 -3.56 10.76 1.93
N MET A 24 -4.67 10.15 1.53
CA MET A 24 -5.24 10.34 0.19
C MET A 24 -5.83 11.74 0.01
N ILE A 25 -6.45 12.31 1.05
CA ILE A 25 -6.94 13.69 1.04
C ILE A 25 -5.75 14.66 0.92
N GLU A 26 -4.71 14.47 1.73
CA GLU A 26 -3.52 15.34 1.70
C GLU A 26 -2.82 15.31 0.33
N LEU A 27 -2.73 14.13 -0.29
CA LEU A 27 -2.14 13.96 -1.62
C LEU A 27 -3.08 14.37 -2.77
N GLY A 28 -4.35 14.64 -2.50
CA GLY A 28 -5.35 14.97 -3.52
C GLY A 28 -5.68 13.80 -4.46
N ILE A 29 -5.58 12.56 -3.97
CA ILE A 29 -5.84 11.33 -4.73
C ILE A 29 -7.23 10.79 -4.38
N ALA A 30 -8.08 10.63 -5.39
CA ALA A 30 -9.40 10.03 -5.20
C ALA A 30 -9.35 8.50 -5.24
N THR A 31 -10.14 7.85 -4.38
CA THR A 31 -10.44 6.42 -4.47
C THR A 31 -11.81 6.24 -5.12
N ASP A 32 -11.88 5.68 -6.33
CA ASP A 32 -13.13 5.51 -7.07
C ASP A 32 -13.79 4.14 -6.85
N ARG A 33 -12.99 3.13 -6.52
CA ARG A 33 -13.39 1.74 -6.31
C ARG A 33 -12.60 1.10 -5.19
N GLY A 34 -13.21 0.08 -4.59
CA GLY A 34 -12.57 -0.75 -3.58
C GLY A 34 -13.25 -2.10 -3.48
N LYS A 35 -12.57 -3.04 -2.84
CA LYS A 35 -13.11 -4.34 -2.45
C LYS A 35 -12.52 -4.75 -1.11
N ASP A 36 -13.33 -5.40 -0.31
CA ASP A 36 -12.90 -6.00 0.94
C ASP A 36 -12.85 -7.54 0.86
N SER A 37 -12.09 -8.11 1.78
CA SER A 37 -12.17 -9.53 2.11
C SER A 37 -11.93 -9.65 3.61
N LEU A 38 -12.98 -10.02 4.33
CA LEU A 38 -13.09 -9.84 5.79
C LEU A 38 -13.05 -11.16 6.58
N SER A 39 -12.92 -12.29 5.88
CA SER A 39 -12.90 -13.62 6.47
C SER A 39 -11.55 -14.32 6.26
N ILE A 40 -10.45 -13.57 6.27
CA ILE A 40 -9.11 -14.12 5.98
C ILE A 40 -8.55 -14.81 7.24
N ALA A 41 -9.20 -15.87 7.66
CA ALA A 41 -8.78 -16.76 8.71
C ALA A 41 -9.21 -18.21 8.39
N THR A 42 -8.45 -19.17 8.91
CA THR A 42 -8.70 -20.59 8.71
C THR A 42 -8.67 -21.31 10.06
N GLN A 43 -9.72 -22.07 10.36
CA GLN A 43 -9.75 -22.97 11.50
C GLN A 43 -8.97 -24.25 11.18
N THR A 44 -8.02 -24.60 12.04
CA THR A 44 -7.32 -25.90 12.01
C THR A 44 -7.83 -26.80 13.14
N SER A 45 -7.33 -28.04 13.23
CA SER A 45 -7.66 -28.94 14.35
C SER A 45 -7.14 -28.46 15.70
N ARG A 46 -6.22 -27.48 15.74
CA ARG A 46 -5.60 -26.97 16.96
C ARG A 46 -6.02 -25.54 17.29
N GLU A 47 -6.12 -24.68 16.28
CA GLU A 47 -6.29 -23.24 16.48
C GLU A 47 -6.88 -22.53 15.25
N VAL A 48 -7.29 -21.28 15.46
CA VAL A 48 -7.64 -20.34 14.38
C VAL A 48 -6.38 -19.63 13.92
N VAL A 49 -6.01 -19.82 12.66
CA VAL A 49 -4.90 -19.09 12.03
C VAL A 49 -5.47 -17.86 11.34
N LYS A 50 -5.00 -16.67 11.72
CA LYS A 50 -5.36 -15.39 11.12
C LYS A 50 -4.32 -14.97 10.09
N ALA A 51 -4.73 -14.44 8.94
CA ALA A 51 -3.77 -13.71 8.11
C ALA A 51 -3.43 -12.36 8.73
N LEU A 52 -2.24 -11.84 8.39
CA LEU A 52 -1.88 -10.48 8.69
C LEU A 52 -2.82 -9.51 7.95
N GLY A 53 -3.29 -8.49 8.67
CA GLY A 53 -4.01 -7.37 8.08
C GLY A 53 -3.21 -6.77 6.91
N SER A 54 -3.85 -6.65 5.75
CA SER A 54 -3.19 -6.17 4.53
C SER A 54 -4.08 -5.22 3.74
N LEU A 55 -3.49 -4.10 3.33
CA LEU A 55 -4.08 -3.13 2.41
C LEU A 55 -3.31 -3.20 1.08
N VAL A 56 -4.03 -3.37 -0.02
CA VAL A 56 -3.45 -3.36 -1.36
C VAL A 56 -4.03 -2.18 -2.12
N ILE A 57 -3.15 -1.32 -2.64
CA ILE A 57 -3.52 -0.12 -3.38
C ILE A 57 -3.06 -0.31 -4.82
N SER A 58 -4.00 -0.21 -5.76
CA SER A 58 -3.73 -0.18 -7.19
C SER A 58 -4.05 1.22 -7.71
N THR A 59 -3.08 1.86 -8.36
CA THR A 59 -3.22 3.23 -8.87
C THR A 59 -3.29 3.25 -10.39
N TYR A 60 -4.04 4.20 -10.95
CA TYR A 60 -4.08 4.45 -12.39
C TYR A 60 -4.13 5.96 -12.65
N VAL A 61 -3.54 6.40 -13.76
CA VAL A 61 -3.48 7.81 -14.17
C VAL A 61 -3.33 7.90 -15.68
N THR A 62 -3.73 9.02 -16.28
CA THR A 62 -3.44 9.32 -17.68
C THR A 62 -1.95 9.60 -17.87
N CYS A 63 -1.35 9.07 -18.93
CA CYS A 63 0.06 9.29 -19.24
C CYS A 63 0.20 10.03 -20.59
N PRO A 64 0.48 11.34 -20.58
CA PRO A 64 0.54 12.13 -21.82
C PRO A 64 1.74 11.76 -22.70
N TYR A 65 2.83 11.25 -22.13
CA TYR A 65 4.08 10.95 -22.85
C TYR A 65 4.66 9.59 -22.46
N ILE A 66 4.12 8.51 -23.01
CA ILE A 66 4.55 7.13 -22.71
C ILE A 66 6.05 6.88 -23.01
N THR A 67 6.62 7.59 -23.99
CA THR A 67 8.03 7.44 -24.40
C THR A 67 9.03 8.07 -23.43
N LYS A 68 8.55 8.84 -22.44
CA LYS A 68 9.37 9.45 -21.39
C LYS A 68 9.35 8.65 -20.07
N THR A 69 8.81 7.44 -20.09
CA THR A 69 8.83 6.53 -18.93
C THR A 69 10.27 6.17 -18.58
N VAL A 70 10.69 6.48 -17.34
CA VAL A 70 11.98 6.07 -16.80
C VAL A 70 11.90 4.66 -16.22
N THR A 71 13.01 3.92 -16.24
CA THR A 71 13.09 2.57 -15.68
C THR A 71 14.29 2.45 -14.75
N PRO A 72 14.34 1.42 -13.87
CA PRO A 72 15.51 1.17 -13.02
C PRO A 72 16.78 0.74 -13.76
N ASN A 73 16.76 0.65 -15.10
CA ASN A 73 17.91 0.25 -15.90
C ASN A 73 18.91 1.41 -16.02
N LEU A 74 20.06 1.29 -15.34
CA LEU A 74 21.11 2.31 -15.34
C LEU A 74 21.87 2.30 -16.67
N LYS A 75 21.81 3.40 -17.43
CA LYS A 75 22.40 3.50 -18.78
C LYS A 75 23.50 4.54 -18.94
N LEU A 76 23.69 5.40 -17.93
CA LEU A 76 24.59 6.56 -18.03
C LEU A 76 26.05 6.24 -17.68
N GLY A 77 26.35 5.05 -17.13
CA GLY A 77 27.72 4.67 -16.78
C GLY A 77 28.39 5.71 -15.89
N ASP A 78 29.62 6.10 -16.26
CA ASP A 78 30.43 7.09 -15.54
C ASP A 78 29.92 8.54 -15.64
N ASP A 79 29.03 8.82 -16.60
CA ASP A 79 28.41 10.15 -16.77
C ASP A 79 27.18 10.34 -15.86
N GLY A 80 26.76 9.29 -15.14
CA GLY A 80 25.58 9.29 -14.28
C GLY A 80 25.88 9.60 -12.81
N VAL A 81 24.89 10.16 -12.11
CA VAL A 81 24.93 10.33 -10.65
C VAL A 81 23.77 9.59 -10.02
N LEU A 82 24.05 8.84 -8.95
CA LEU A 82 23.02 8.22 -8.11
C LEU A 82 22.58 9.20 -7.02
N LEU A 83 21.30 9.54 -7.02
CA LEU A 83 20.68 10.43 -6.03
C LEU A 83 19.74 9.62 -5.15
N HIS A 84 20.01 9.62 -3.84
CA HIS A 84 19.12 9.03 -2.85
C HIS A 84 18.17 10.09 -2.31
N ILE A 85 16.86 9.87 -2.49
CA ILE A 85 15.81 10.72 -1.92
C ILE A 85 15.24 10.00 -0.70
N ASP A 86 15.70 10.41 0.47
CA ASP A 86 15.20 9.89 1.74
C ASP A 86 13.92 10.61 2.17
N LEU A 87 12.78 9.97 1.95
CA LEU A 87 11.47 10.50 2.35
C LEU A 87 11.28 10.51 3.88
N ALA A 88 12.03 9.69 4.62
CA ALA A 88 11.92 9.57 6.07
C ALA A 88 12.78 10.59 6.83
N LYS A 89 13.61 11.38 6.12
CA LYS A 89 14.48 12.41 6.71
C LYS A 89 15.39 11.85 7.82
N GLY A 90 15.92 10.66 7.63
CA GLY A 90 16.82 9.96 8.56
C GLY A 90 16.12 9.35 9.78
N LYS A 91 14.79 9.30 9.82
CA LYS A 91 14.02 8.67 10.91
C LYS A 91 13.60 7.26 10.49
N GLN A 92 13.71 6.30 11.42
CA GLN A 92 13.20 4.94 11.28
C GLN A 92 12.08 4.70 12.28
#